data_AF-A0A011NJ75-F1
#
_entry.id   AF-A0A011NJ75-F1
#
_cell.length_a   1.000
_cell.length_b   1.000
_cell.length_c   1.000
_cell.angle_alpha   90.00
_cell.angle_beta   90.00
_cell.angle_gamma   90.00
#
_symmetry.space_group_name_H-M   'P 1'
#
loop_
_entity.id
_entity.type
_entity.pdbx_description
1 polymer ?
#
loop_
_entity_poly.entity_id
_entity_poly.type
_entity_poly.pdbx_seq_one_letter_code
_entity_poly.pdbx_strand_id
1 'polypeptide(L)'
;MTNELPPRRCVTSSRNVLDDPFARVRYRRCCVPDPPVEKPAMNQNLVSVSLSSEDLAALDAALSTVDEQLAGLIELSVEQRRNLNKMGDKSEAFCRQALILLTENRQILPPGLDLTEAEQDLRSLDQLRPRFARLRRLVANADDSEMALGSDILNFALDGYAVAKVIGKVIGKGAALETMKEAMSARYTRRRGEPPKP
;
A
#
# COMPACT_ATOMS: atom_id res chain seq x y z
N MET A 1 38.98 -1.22 62.94
CA MET A 1 39.09 0.23 62.70
C MET A 1 38.88 0.46 61.21
N THR A 2 37.63 0.49 60.75
CA THR A 2 36.73 1.66 60.71
C THR A 2 37.16 2.71 59.67
N ASN A 3 36.30 2.84 58.64
CA ASN A 3 35.77 4.10 58.10
C ASN A 3 36.76 5.12 57.51
N GLU A 4 36.45 5.95 56.53
CA GLU A 4 35.22 6.29 55.80
C GLU A 4 35.66 7.20 54.63
N LEU A 5 34.82 7.35 53.60
CA LEU A 5 34.93 8.44 52.64
C LEU A 5 34.77 9.81 53.33
N PRO A 6 35.34 10.88 52.75
CA PRO A 6 34.73 12.21 52.85
C PRO A 6 34.65 12.92 51.47
N PRO A 7 34.01 14.08 51.34
CA PRO A 7 32.59 14.14 51.04
C PRO A 7 32.25 14.94 49.77
N ARG A 8 31.04 14.70 49.26
CA ARG A 8 30.40 15.48 48.19
C ARG A 8 30.21 16.93 48.64
N ARG A 9 30.75 17.89 47.88
CA ARG A 9 30.26 19.28 47.93
C ARG A 9 29.08 19.43 46.96
N CYS A 10 27.89 19.27 47.52
CA CYS A 10 26.68 19.87 46.97
C CYS A 10 26.77 21.38 47.18
N VAL A 11 26.89 22.15 46.10
CA VAL A 11 26.50 23.57 46.14
C VAL A 11 25.00 23.61 45.89
N THR A 12 24.23 23.54 46.96
CA THR A 12 22.82 23.85 46.97
C THR A 12 22.66 25.37 46.85
N SER A 13 22.38 25.86 45.64
CA SER A 13 21.68 27.13 45.53
C SER A 13 20.21 26.85 45.84
N SER A 14 19.84 27.06 47.10
CA SER A 14 18.45 27.18 47.51
C SER A 14 17.84 28.41 46.84
N ARG A 15 16.92 28.20 45.91
CA ARG A 15 15.78 29.09 45.76
C ARG A 15 14.52 28.25 45.84
N ASN A 16 13.64 28.72 46.71
CA ASN A 16 12.43 28.07 47.15
C ASN A 16 11.53 27.66 46.00
N VAL A 17 10.98 26.47 46.16
CA VAL A 17 9.80 25.94 45.48
C VAL A 17 8.65 26.92 45.67
N LEU A 18 7.97 27.26 44.57
CA LEU A 18 6.51 27.19 44.42
C LEU A 18 6.15 27.70 43.01
N ASP A 19 5.34 26.88 42.32
CA ASP A 19 4.60 27.17 41.09
C ASP A 19 5.32 27.09 39.73
N ASP A 20 5.54 25.86 39.23
CA ASP A 20 5.53 25.59 37.78
C ASP A 20 5.03 24.15 37.50
N PRO A 21 3.83 23.96 36.90
CA PRO A 21 3.29 22.63 36.59
C PRO A 21 3.87 22.03 35.30
N PHE A 22 4.89 22.62 34.65
CA PHE A 22 5.46 22.13 33.39
C PHE A 22 6.97 21.83 33.41
N ALA A 23 7.53 21.45 34.55
CA ALA A 23 8.93 21.01 34.64
C ALA A 23 9.15 19.65 33.94
N ARG A 24 9.49 19.66 32.65
CA ARG A 24 9.95 18.48 31.91
C ARG A 24 11.25 17.94 32.51
N VAL A 25 11.15 16.77 33.14
CA VAL A 25 12.30 15.95 33.55
C VAL A 25 13.13 15.60 32.32
N ARG A 26 14.30 16.22 32.15
CA ARG A 26 15.29 15.79 31.15
C ARG A 26 16.02 14.55 31.68
N TYR A 27 15.49 13.36 31.39
CA TYR A 27 16.30 12.15 31.47
C TYR A 27 17.38 12.22 30.38
N ARG A 28 18.66 12.26 30.79
CA ARG A 28 19.78 11.95 29.89
C ARG A 28 19.59 10.50 29.42
N ARG A 29 19.16 10.33 28.19
CA ARG A 29 19.07 9.02 27.54
C ARG A 29 20.48 8.56 27.24
N CYS A 30 21.03 7.68 28.06
CA CYS A 30 22.22 6.92 27.69
C CYS A 30 21.85 6.09 26.47
N CYS A 31 22.47 6.39 25.32
CA CYS A 31 22.39 5.55 24.14
C CYS A 31 23.12 4.24 24.45
N VAL A 32 22.39 3.24 24.93
CA VAL A 32 22.85 1.86 24.82
C VAL A 32 22.69 1.49 23.35
N PRO A 33 23.76 1.10 22.64
CA PRO A 33 23.59 0.54 21.30
C PRO A 33 22.74 -0.71 21.42
N ASP A 34 21.63 -0.75 20.68
CA ASP A 34 20.78 -1.94 20.62
C ASP A 34 21.67 -3.14 20.28
N PRO A 35 21.58 -4.26 21.04
CA PRO A 35 22.31 -5.47 20.68
C PRO A 35 21.89 -5.88 19.26
N PRO A 36 22.79 -6.47 18.45
CA PRO A 36 22.43 -6.92 17.12
C PRO A 36 21.30 -7.93 17.28
N VAL A 37 20.09 -7.52 16.89
CA VAL A 37 18.95 -8.42 16.82
C VAL A 37 19.28 -9.36 15.68
N GLU A 38 19.88 -10.50 16.03
CA GLU A 38 19.99 -11.65 15.16
C GLU A 38 18.55 -12.09 14.90
N LYS A 39 17.93 -11.52 13.86
CA LYS A 39 16.62 -11.97 13.38
C LYS A 39 16.83 -13.44 13.00
N PRO A 40 16.16 -14.40 13.66
CA PRO A 40 16.17 -15.75 13.14
C PRO A 40 15.59 -15.67 11.72
N ALA A 41 16.40 -16.07 10.74
CA ALA A 41 16.01 -16.21 9.34
C ALA A 41 14.98 -17.35 9.25
N MET A 42 13.76 -17.05 9.67
CA MET A 42 12.60 -17.88 9.46
C MET A 42 12.16 -17.59 8.03
N ASN A 43 12.51 -18.49 7.11
CA ASN A 43 12.03 -18.44 5.73
C ASN A 43 10.52 -18.19 5.73
N GLN A 44 10.13 -17.00 5.30
CA GLN A 44 8.74 -16.61 5.25
C GLN A 44 8.13 -17.25 4.00
N ASN A 45 7.07 -18.04 4.18
CA ASN A 45 6.24 -18.58 3.11
C ASN A 45 4.78 -18.20 3.43
N LEU A 46 4.34 -17.08 2.87
CA LEU A 46 3.00 -16.52 3.07
C LEU A 46 1.98 -17.15 2.11
N VAL A 47 2.38 -17.53 0.89
CA VAL A 47 1.45 -18.01 -0.14
C VAL A 47 2.04 -19.18 -0.92
N SER A 48 1.29 -20.28 -1.00
CA SER A 48 1.62 -21.45 -1.83
C SER A 48 0.45 -21.73 -2.78
N VAL A 49 0.52 -21.14 -3.98
CA VAL A 49 -0.48 -21.32 -5.04
C VAL A 49 0.19 -22.04 -6.22
N SER A 50 -0.38 -23.17 -6.62
CA SER A 50 0.02 -23.91 -7.82
C SER A 50 -1.17 -24.01 -8.76
N LEU A 51 -1.08 -23.37 -9.92
CA LEU A 51 -2.08 -23.47 -10.99
C LEU A 51 -1.57 -24.43 -12.06
N SER A 52 -2.41 -25.38 -12.47
CA SER A 52 -2.07 -26.25 -13.60
C SER A 52 -2.19 -25.49 -14.93
N SER A 53 -1.63 -26.04 -16.01
CA SER A 53 -1.80 -25.45 -17.35
C SER A 53 -3.26 -25.43 -17.81
N GLU A 54 -4.07 -26.39 -17.34
CA GLU A 54 -5.51 -26.44 -17.61
C GLU A 54 -6.25 -25.31 -16.88
N ASP A 55 -5.91 -25.05 -15.61
CA ASP A 55 -6.48 -23.94 -14.83
C ASP A 55 -6.17 -22.57 -15.46
N LEU A 56 -4.94 -22.39 -15.95
CA LEU A 56 -4.53 -21.16 -16.63
C LEU A 56 -5.30 -20.97 -17.94
N ALA A 57 -5.45 -22.02 -18.74
CA ALA A 57 -6.23 -21.95 -19.98
C ALA A 57 -7.72 -21.65 -19.71
N ALA A 58 -8.30 -22.24 -18.65
CA ALA A 58 -9.66 -21.96 -18.24
C ALA A 58 -9.82 -20.51 -17.75
N LEU A 59 -8.82 -19.97 -17.05
CA LEU A 59 -8.80 -18.58 -16.61
C LEU A 59 -8.75 -17.61 -17.80
N ASP A 60 -7.88 -17.85 -18.78
CA ASP A 60 -7.76 -17.02 -19.98
C ASP A 60 -9.05 -17.02 -20.81
N ALA A 61 -9.72 -18.17 -20.93
CA ALA A 61 -11.03 -18.26 -21.58
C ALA A 61 -12.11 -17.48 -20.82
N ALA A 62 -12.10 -17.55 -19.48
CA ALA A 62 -13.02 -16.78 -18.65
C ALA A 62 -12.78 -15.27 -18.77
N LEU A 63 -11.52 -14.83 -18.80
CA LEU A 63 -11.17 -13.42 -19.00
C LEU A 63 -11.62 -12.92 -20.38
N SER A 64 -11.38 -13.70 -21.43
CA SER A 64 -11.85 -13.38 -22.79
C SER A 64 -13.38 -13.21 -22.82
N THR A 65 -14.12 -14.08 -22.13
CA THR A 65 -15.58 -13.96 -22.01
C THR A 65 -15.97 -12.68 -21.29
N VAL A 66 -15.26 -12.30 -20.22
CA VAL A 66 -15.52 -11.05 -19.50
C VAL A 66 -15.27 -9.83 -20.39
N ASP A 67 -14.21 -9.83 -21.18
CA ASP A 67 -13.88 -8.75 -22.11
C ASP A 67 -14.95 -8.60 -23.19
N GLU A 68 -15.44 -9.71 -23.77
CA GLU A 68 -16.54 -9.70 -24.73
C GLU A 68 -17.83 -9.11 -24.14
N GLN A 69 -18.20 -9.51 -22.93
CA GLN A 69 -19.42 -9.02 -22.26
C GLN A 69 -19.32 -7.55 -21.83
N LEU A 70 -18.09 -7.03 -21.68
CA LEU A 70 -17.81 -5.66 -21.27
C LEU A 70 -17.27 -4.79 -22.40
N ALA A 71 -17.35 -5.24 -23.66
CA ALA A 71 -16.84 -4.53 -24.83
C ALA A 71 -17.48 -3.13 -25.04
N GLY A 72 -18.66 -2.88 -24.45
CA GLY A 72 -19.33 -1.58 -24.47
C GLY A 72 -18.78 -0.56 -23.45
N LEU A 73 -17.83 -0.94 -22.59
CA LEU A 73 -17.19 -0.01 -21.67
C LEU A 73 -16.22 0.91 -22.40
N ILE A 74 -16.16 2.17 -21.95
CA ILE A 74 -15.27 3.17 -22.53
C ILE A 74 -14.03 3.36 -21.68
N GLU A 75 -12.89 3.58 -22.33
CA GLU A 75 -11.69 4.07 -21.68
C GLU A 75 -11.63 5.60 -21.77
N LEU A 76 -11.59 6.25 -20.61
CA LEU A 76 -11.45 7.71 -20.52
C LEU A 76 -9.98 8.11 -20.44
N SER A 77 -9.58 9.04 -21.31
CA SER A 77 -8.26 9.69 -21.26
C SER A 77 -8.09 10.49 -19.97
N VAL A 78 -6.83 10.81 -19.63
CA VAL A 78 -6.51 11.62 -18.43
C VAL A 78 -7.20 12.99 -18.49
N GLU A 79 -7.25 13.61 -19.67
CA GLU A 79 -7.89 14.91 -19.89
C GLU A 79 -9.41 14.82 -19.75
N GLN A 80 -10.04 13.78 -20.33
CA GLN A 80 -11.47 13.54 -20.19
C GLN A 80 -11.86 13.34 -18.71
N ARG A 81 -11.09 12.55 -17.95
CA ARG A 81 -11.35 12.35 -16.51
C ARG A 81 -11.19 13.63 -15.68
N ARG A 82 -10.38 14.58 -16.11
CA ARG A 82 -10.21 15.87 -15.42
C ARG A 82 -11.39 16.80 -15.65
N ASN A 83 -11.93 16.79 -16.87
CA ASN A 83 -13.00 17.70 -17.30
C ASN A 83 -14.41 17.19 -17.03
N LEU A 84 -14.58 15.90 -16.71
CA LEU A 84 -15.89 15.32 -16.40
C LEU A 84 -16.42 15.76 -15.03
N ASN A 85 -17.71 16.08 -14.98
CA ASN A 85 -18.45 16.23 -13.74
C ASN A 85 -18.61 14.85 -13.09
N LYS A 86 -17.98 14.67 -11.92
CA LYS A 86 -17.92 13.38 -11.25
C LYS A 86 -19.11 13.21 -10.33
N MET A 87 -19.83 12.10 -10.52
CA MET A 87 -20.82 11.65 -9.57
C MET A 87 -20.11 10.82 -8.47
N GLY A 88 -20.18 11.29 -7.23
CA GLY A 88 -19.84 10.53 -6.03
C GLY A 88 -21.10 10.23 -5.23
N ASP A 89 -20.97 9.56 -4.09
CA ASP A 89 -22.11 9.05 -3.31
C ASP A 89 -23.16 10.11 -2.99
N LYS A 90 -22.73 11.33 -2.64
CA LYS A 90 -23.62 12.46 -2.32
C LYS A 90 -24.33 13.03 -3.56
N SER A 91 -23.61 13.19 -4.67
CA SER A 91 -24.22 13.71 -5.91
C SER A 91 -25.11 12.68 -6.58
N GLU A 92 -24.88 11.39 -6.38
CA GLU A 92 -25.78 10.35 -6.87
C GLU A 92 -27.17 10.42 -6.24
N ALA A 93 -27.25 10.59 -4.92
CA ALA A 93 -28.55 10.73 -4.25
C ALA A 93 -29.35 11.91 -4.83
N PHE A 94 -28.66 13.02 -5.12
CA PHE A 94 -29.24 14.15 -5.83
C PHE A 94 -29.71 13.77 -7.24
N CYS A 95 -28.89 13.08 -8.04
CA CYS A 95 -29.25 12.65 -9.39
C CYS A 95 -30.50 11.75 -9.39
N ARG A 96 -30.60 10.79 -8.46
CA ARG A 96 -31.78 9.93 -8.33
C ARG A 96 -33.04 10.72 -8.01
N GLN A 97 -32.95 11.64 -7.04
CA GLN A 97 -34.09 12.47 -6.67
C GLN A 97 -34.50 13.43 -7.79
N ALA A 98 -33.52 14.00 -8.49
CA ALA A 98 -33.76 14.87 -9.64
C ALA A 98 -34.49 14.10 -10.74
N LEU A 99 -34.04 12.89 -11.09
CA LEU A 99 -34.71 12.08 -12.11
C LEU A 99 -36.17 11.78 -11.73
N ILE A 100 -36.46 11.41 -10.48
CA ILE A 100 -37.84 11.18 -10.02
C ILE A 100 -38.72 12.43 -10.24
N LEU A 101 -38.24 13.60 -9.81
CA LEU A 101 -38.98 14.86 -9.96
C LEU A 101 -39.18 15.25 -11.44
N LEU A 102 -38.18 15.01 -12.27
CA LEU A 102 -38.26 15.29 -13.71
C LEU A 102 -39.21 14.31 -14.43
N THR A 103 -39.29 13.05 -13.98
CA THR A 103 -40.25 12.06 -14.48
C THR A 103 -41.68 12.43 -14.10
N GLU A 104 -41.92 12.99 -12.91
CA GLU A 104 -43.24 13.51 -12.52
C GLU A 104 -43.63 14.77 -13.29
N ASN A 105 -42.65 15.60 -13.67
CA ASN A 105 -42.88 16.91 -14.29
C ASN A 105 -42.41 17.00 -15.74
N ARG A 106 -42.60 15.95 -16.57
CA ARG A 106 -42.05 15.92 -17.94
C ARG A 106 -42.44 17.11 -18.82
N GLN A 107 -43.58 17.76 -18.55
CA GLN A 107 -44.03 18.95 -19.29
C GLN A 107 -43.09 20.17 -19.17
N ILE A 108 -42.23 20.24 -18.15
CA ILE A 108 -41.31 21.38 -17.97
C ILE A 108 -39.98 21.16 -18.71
N LEU A 109 -39.77 19.97 -19.26
CA LEU A 109 -38.51 19.61 -19.89
C LEU A 109 -38.39 20.22 -21.29
N PRO A 110 -37.26 20.84 -21.62
CA PRO A 110 -37.00 21.28 -22.98
C PRO A 110 -36.90 20.06 -23.91
N PRO A 111 -37.29 20.20 -25.20
CA PRO A 111 -37.34 19.08 -26.14
C PRO A 111 -35.98 18.44 -26.48
N GLY A 112 -34.86 19.07 -26.10
CA GLY A 112 -33.52 18.54 -26.29
C GLY A 112 -32.98 17.71 -25.12
N LEU A 113 -33.72 17.57 -24.00
CA LEU A 113 -33.27 16.81 -22.84
C LEU A 113 -33.94 15.43 -22.82
N ASP A 114 -33.18 14.38 -23.15
CA ASP A 114 -33.69 13.02 -23.11
C ASP A 114 -33.62 12.43 -21.69
N LEU A 115 -34.74 12.53 -20.99
CA LEU A 115 -34.91 11.92 -19.67
C LEU A 115 -34.85 10.38 -19.72
N THR A 116 -35.28 9.78 -20.83
CA THR A 116 -35.36 8.31 -20.95
C THR A 116 -33.96 7.71 -21.04
N GLU A 117 -33.06 8.36 -21.77
CA GLU A 117 -31.64 7.99 -21.83
C GLU A 117 -30.99 8.09 -20.45
N ALA A 118 -31.21 9.20 -19.72
CA ALA A 118 -30.66 9.39 -18.39
C ALA A 118 -31.16 8.34 -17.35
N GLU A 119 -32.45 7.96 -17.41
CA GLU A 119 -32.98 6.87 -16.59
C GLU A 119 -32.34 5.52 -16.96
N GLN A 120 -32.11 5.27 -18.25
CA GLN A 120 -31.47 4.05 -18.74
C GLN A 120 -30.00 3.96 -18.30
N ASP A 121 -29.28 5.07 -18.31
CA ASP A 121 -27.90 5.16 -17.82
C ASP A 121 -27.81 4.84 -16.34
N LEU A 122 -28.71 5.41 -15.52
CA LEU A 122 -28.75 5.14 -14.09
C LEU A 122 -29.03 3.65 -13.82
N ARG A 123 -29.98 3.04 -14.54
CA ARG A 123 -30.29 1.60 -14.44
C ARG A 123 -29.08 0.75 -14.83
N SER A 124 -28.40 1.10 -15.91
CA SER A 124 -27.22 0.38 -16.40
C SER A 124 -26.09 0.46 -15.38
N LEU A 125 -25.85 1.64 -14.80
CA LEU A 125 -24.87 1.83 -13.73
C LEU A 125 -25.18 0.97 -12.50
N ASP A 126 -26.44 0.91 -12.08
CA ASP A 126 -26.87 0.08 -10.95
C ASP A 126 -26.66 -1.42 -11.19
N GLN A 127 -26.87 -1.88 -12.42
CA GLN A 127 -26.57 -3.26 -12.80
C GLN A 127 -25.06 -3.55 -12.81
N LEU A 128 -24.24 -2.61 -13.29
CA LEU A 128 -22.79 -2.80 -13.40
C LEU A 128 -22.05 -2.72 -12.06
N ARG A 129 -22.54 -1.93 -11.11
CA ARG A 129 -21.93 -1.72 -9.79
C ARG A 129 -21.54 -2.99 -9.02
N PRO A 130 -22.43 -3.97 -8.80
CA PRO A 130 -22.05 -5.19 -8.10
C PRO A 130 -20.97 -5.99 -8.84
N ARG A 131 -20.95 -5.93 -10.19
CA ARG A 131 -19.93 -6.60 -11.02
C ARG A 131 -18.58 -5.90 -10.90
N PHE A 132 -18.55 -4.57 -10.96
CA PHE A 132 -17.35 -3.79 -10.71
C PHE A 132 -16.79 -3.98 -9.30
N ALA A 133 -17.65 -4.09 -8.28
CA ALA A 133 -17.21 -4.40 -6.92
C ALA A 133 -16.51 -5.78 -6.85
N ARG A 134 -17.06 -6.79 -7.52
CA ARG A 134 -16.45 -8.13 -7.61
C ARG A 134 -15.10 -8.10 -8.34
N LEU A 135 -15.00 -7.40 -9.46
CA LEU A 135 -13.76 -7.25 -10.22
C LEU A 135 -12.67 -6.55 -9.38
N ARG A 136 -13.01 -5.45 -8.69
CA ARG A 136 -12.07 -4.76 -7.80
C ARG A 136 -11.55 -5.66 -6.68
N ARG A 137 -12.42 -6.51 -6.12
CA ARG A 137 -11.99 -7.49 -5.11
C ARG A 137 -11.03 -8.52 -5.68
N LEU A 138 -11.25 -9.00 -6.90
CA LEU A 138 -10.32 -9.93 -7.57
C LEU A 138 -8.95 -9.28 -7.82
N VAL A 139 -8.94 -8.02 -8.27
CA VAL A 139 -7.70 -7.24 -8.44
C VAL A 139 -6.99 -7.07 -7.11
N ALA A 140 -7.69 -6.67 -6.04
CA ALA A 140 -7.09 -6.54 -4.71
C ALA A 140 -6.47 -7.86 -4.21
N ASN A 141 -7.17 -8.99 -4.39
CA ASN A 141 -6.63 -10.29 -4.03
C ASN A 141 -5.40 -10.67 -4.88
N ALA A 142 -5.37 -10.27 -6.15
CA ALA A 142 -4.22 -10.49 -7.03
C ALA A 142 -3.02 -9.65 -6.57
N ASP A 143 -3.22 -8.37 -6.28
CA ASP A 143 -2.19 -7.46 -5.75
C ASP A 143 -1.61 -7.99 -4.42
N ASP A 144 -2.47 -8.44 -3.51
CA ASP A 144 -2.04 -9.03 -2.22
C ASP A 144 -1.23 -10.32 -2.43
N SER A 145 -1.65 -11.15 -3.39
CA SER A 145 -0.95 -12.40 -3.72
C SER A 145 0.41 -12.13 -4.37
N GLU A 146 0.49 -11.15 -5.28
CA GLU A 146 1.75 -10.73 -5.91
C GLU A 146 2.71 -10.19 -4.85
N MET A 147 2.23 -9.34 -3.94
CA MET A 147 3.03 -8.81 -2.84
C MET A 147 3.54 -9.92 -1.92
N ALA A 148 2.69 -10.88 -1.56
CA ALA A 148 3.06 -11.99 -0.69
C ALA A 148 4.10 -12.91 -1.36
N LEU A 149 3.87 -13.33 -2.61
CA LEU A 149 4.81 -14.14 -3.37
C LEU A 149 6.16 -13.42 -3.55
N GLY A 150 6.12 -12.11 -3.86
CA GLY A 150 7.31 -11.28 -3.97
C GLY A 150 8.10 -11.20 -2.66
N SER A 151 7.42 -11.14 -1.51
CA SER A 151 8.04 -11.17 -0.18
C SER A 151 8.74 -12.51 0.09
N ASP A 152 8.08 -13.62 -0.21
CA ASP A 152 8.62 -14.97 0.00
C ASP A 152 9.89 -15.19 -0.86
N ILE A 153 9.83 -14.83 -2.14
CA ILE A 153 10.98 -14.91 -3.07
C ILE A 153 12.14 -14.03 -2.56
N LEU A 154 11.85 -12.81 -2.12
CA LEU A 154 12.88 -11.89 -1.65
C LEU A 154 13.54 -12.40 -0.36
N ASN A 155 12.76 -12.90 0.60
CA ASN A 155 13.30 -13.44 1.85
C ASN A 155 14.18 -14.67 1.59
N PHE A 156 13.72 -15.60 0.76
CA PHE A 156 14.52 -16.75 0.36
C PHE A 156 15.83 -16.33 -0.32
N ALA A 157 15.80 -15.34 -1.22
CA ALA A 157 16.99 -14.83 -1.88
C ALA A 157 17.98 -14.16 -0.90
N LEU A 158 17.48 -13.44 0.10
CA LEU A 158 18.30 -12.83 1.15
C LEU A 158 18.96 -13.89 2.05
N ASP A 159 18.23 -14.92 2.45
CA ASP A 159 18.75 -16.03 3.24
C ASP A 159 19.80 -16.80 2.44
N GLY A 160 19.51 -17.10 1.16
CA GLY A 160 20.46 -17.73 0.25
C GLY A 160 21.74 -16.91 0.06
N TYR A 161 21.63 -15.58 -0.09
CA TYR A 161 22.79 -14.69 -0.15
C TYR A 161 23.56 -14.67 1.18
N ALA A 162 22.90 -14.68 2.33
CA ALA A 162 23.56 -14.72 3.63
C ALA A 162 24.39 -16.01 3.79
N VAL A 163 23.82 -17.16 3.43
CA VAL A 163 24.53 -18.45 3.41
C VAL A 163 25.71 -18.42 2.43
N ALA A 164 25.48 -17.95 1.20
CA ALA A 164 26.51 -17.85 0.18
C ALA A 164 27.65 -16.90 0.59
N LYS A 165 27.35 -15.82 1.33
CA LYS A 165 28.35 -14.90 1.88
C LYS A 165 29.22 -15.56 2.95
N VAL A 166 28.62 -16.34 3.84
CA VAL A 166 29.37 -17.09 4.88
C VAL A 166 30.27 -18.13 4.24
N ILE A 167 29.73 -18.93 3.31
CA ILE A 167 30.49 -20.00 2.62
C ILE A 167 31.52 -19.42 1.65
N GLY A 168 31.16 -18.39 0.87
CA GLY A 168 32.04 -17.76 -0.11
C GLY A 168 33.22 -17.03 0.51
N LYS A 169 33.10 -16.56 1.77
CA LYS A 169 34.22 -16.07 2.58
C LYS A 169 35.22 -17.18 2.93
N VAL A 170 34.76 -18.43 3.06
CA VAL A 170 35.60 -19.61 3.32
C VAL A 170 36.23 -20.16 2.04
N ILE A 171 35.51 -20.11 0.91
CA ILE A 171 35.93 -20.72 -0.37
C ILE A 171 36.65 -19.72 -1.31
N GLY A 172 36.68 -18.42 -0.98
CA GLY A 172 37.38 -17.40 -1.79
C GLY A 172 36.60 -16.93 -3.03
N LYS A 173 35.28 -17.13 -3.10
CA LYS A 173 34.41 -16.72 -4.22
C LYS A 173 33.86 -15.29 -4.08
N GLY A 174 34.71 -14.33 -3.71
CA GLY A 174 34.31 -12.95 -3.40
C GLY A 174 33.71 -12.17 -4.58
N ALA A 175 34.21 -12.37 -5.80
CA ALA A 175 33.77 -11.60 -6.98
C ALA A 175 32.28 -11.86 -7.37
N ALA A 176 31.81 -13.11 -7.24
CA ALA A 176 30.42 -13.46 -7.51
C ALA A 176 29.45 -12.90 -6.46
N LEU A 177 29.93 -12.68 -5.23
CA LEU A 177 29.12 -12.09 -4.14
C LEU A 177 29.06 -10.56 -4.25
N GLU A 178 30.15 -9.91 -4.66
CA GLU A 178 30.16 -8.46 -4.85
C GLU A 178 29.26 -8.02 -6.01
N THR A 179 29.21 -8.78 -7.11
CA THR A 179 28.25 -8.51 -8.21
C THR A 179 26.78 -8.63 -7.78
N MET A 180 26.44 -9.64 -6.97
CA MET A 180 25.09 -9.79 -6.40
C MET A 180 24.76 -8.65 -5.40
N LYS A 181 25.74 -8.23 -4.60
CA LYS A 181 25.62 -7.11 -3.66
C LYS A 181 25.46 -5.77 -4.36
N GLU A 182 26.15 -5.53 -5.47
CA GLU A 182 26.00 -4.33 -6.30
C GLU A 182 24.59 -4.24 -6.91
N ALA A 183 24.09 -5.35 -7.48
CA ALA A 183 22.72 -5.45 -7.98
C ALA A 183 21.67 -5.19 -6.88
N MET A 184 21.93 -5.65 -5.65
CA MET A 184 21.07 -5.40 -4.49
C MET A 184 21.17 -3.94 -4.00
N SER A 185 22.36 -3.36 -3.96
CA SER A 185 22.62 -1.98 -3.54
C SER A 185 21.87 -0.96 -4.39
N ALA A 186 21.78 -1.20 -5.71
CA ALA A 186 21.01 -0.39 -6.64
C ALA A 186 19.50 -0.26 -6.28
N ARG A 187 18.93 -1.25 -5.57
CA ARG A 187 17.54 -1.20 -5.08
C ARG A 187 17.37 -0.26 -3.89
N TYR A 188 18.35 -0.23 -2.98
CA TYR A 188 18.27 0.56 -1.74
C TYR A 188 18.66 2.02 -1.92
N THR A 189 19.56 2.35 -2.86
CA THR A 189 19.91 3.75 -3.19
C THR A 189 18.73 4.52 -3.78
N ARG A 190 17.87 3.86 -4.56
CA ARG A 190 16.66 4.47 -5.13
C ARG A 190 15.59 4.80 -4.07
N ARG A 191 15.57 4.10 -2.94
CA ARG A 191 14.66 4.38 -1.81
C ARG A 191 15.14 5.52 -0.89
N ARG A 192 16.40 5.94 -1.03
CA ARG A 192 17.02 7.03 -0.25
C ARG A 192 17.13 8.36 -1.01
N GLY A 193 16.69 8.43 -2.27
CA GLY A 193 16.80 9.62 -3.11
C GLY A 193 15.48 10.38 -3.24
N GLU A 194 15.47 11.59 -2.70
CA GLU A 194 14.56 12.74 -2.92
C GLU A 194 13.07 12.58 -2.51
N PRO A 195 12.57 13.34 -1.51
CA PRO A 195 11.13 13.59 -1.39
C PRO A 195 10.64 14.40 -2.60
N PRO A 196 9.38 14.21 -3.06
CA PRO A 196 8.85 14.96 -4.20
C PRO A 196 8.88 16.46 -3.89
N LYS A 197 9.48 17.25 -4.79
CA LYS A 197 9.42 18.71 -4.73
C LYS A 197 7.98 19.19 -4.99
N PRO A 198 7.54 20.27 -4.32
CA PRO A 198 6.19 20.82 -4.47
C PRO A 198 5.88 21.26 -5.90
#